data_AF-A0A1K2FXR6-F1
#
_entry.id   AF-A0A1K2FXR6-F1
#
_cell.length_a   1.000
_cell.length_b   1.000
_cell.length_c   1.000
_cell.angle_alpha   90.00
_cell.angle_beta   90.00
_cell.angle_gamma   90.00
#
_symmetry.space_group_name_H-M   'P 1'
#
loop_
_entity.id
_entity.type
_entity.pdbx_description
1 polymer ?
#
loop_
_entity_poly.entity_id
_entity_poly.type
_entity_poly.pdbx_seq_one_letter_code
_entity_poly.pdbx_strand_id
1 'polypeptide(L)'
;MTTVPDSPTSTARQPIGTPGTPAAPATPVRSARHTALALAAVCLGFFMILLDGSALNIALPAIERDVHGSMAALQWVVTIYTIPLASILLTAGSISDRWGARRLFVSSLAAFTAASLLCAVSPNLTVLVVARFLQGIAAGGLLPTTLAIIARTYPDPIERAKAITVWGATGGLALVAGPIGGGALTELLGWRSIFLINVPVGLITLYLAQRYASETPRREARAADLPGQLTGIIALSAIVAYLIEGGSLGWLAPVPLVLLAVAVVTAITFVAVESRSQHPMLPLAVFRRAAFSASITNGFAFQFGGYGLQFMLAIYLQQQWGLSAEKTGVYFLPFGIAWVFGTIVLNRRLVHRGPRFLLWTGALSSFIGSALLLGVTDQSTWPLFAIGTGLTGLGCGVFSPSLNAAALLAIDPAYAGLGSGVLNTARQVGMAMGVALLGSLIGMHDTMLGLRVSVVLVALCFFAIIGLSVAYVPRKETA
;
A
#
# COMPACT_ATOMS: atom_id res chain seq x y z
N MET A 1 58.55 68.00 45.64
CA MET A 1 57.64 68.99 46.26
C MET A 1 56.35 68.97 45.45
N THR A 2 55.36 68.17 45.87
CA THR A 2 54.14 68.60 46.61
C THR A 2 53.20 69.39 45.68
N THR A 3 51.93 69.08 45.40
CA THR A 3 50.85 68.36 46.14
C THR A 3 49.52 68.40 45.32
N VAL A 4 48.51 67.61 45.76
CA VAL A 4 47.01 67.72 45.62
C VAL A 4 46.34 67.17 44.30
N PRO A 5 45.07 66.70 44.29
CA PRO A 5 44.68 65.27 44.36
C PRO A 5 43.38 64.88 43.57
N ASP A 6 42.83 63.69 43.89
CA ASP A 6 41.42 63.24 43.80
C ASP A 6 40.80 62.85 42.44
N SER A 7 40.52 61.54 42.34
CA SER A 7 39.63 60.94 41.35
C SER A 7 38.45 60.27 42.10
N PRO A 8 37.19 60.52 41.71
CA PRO A 8 36.07 59.76 42.24
C PRO A 8 35.81 58.49 41.41
N THR A 9 35.50 57.43 42.14
CA THR A 9 35.05 56.11 41.72
C THR A 9 33.82 56.17 40.79
N SER A 10 34.01 55.79 39.53
CA SER A 10 32.91 55.52 38.60
C SER A 10 32.32 54.13 38.86
N THR A 11 31.17 54.09 39.51
CA THR A 11 30.33 52.90 39.63
C THR A 11 29.54 52.72 38.33
N ALA A 12 30.03 51.85 37.46
CA ALA A 12 29.31 51.44 36.26
C ALA A 12 28.03 50.68 36.65
N ARG A 13 26.87 51.31 36.45
CA ARG A 13 25.55 50.66 36.53
C ARG A 13 25.40 49.65 35.39
N GLN A 14 25.15 48.39 35.73
CA GLN A 14 24.69 47.37 34.80
C GLN A 14 23.34 47.78 34.18
N PRO A 15 23.10 47.56 32.88
CA PRO A 15 21.78 47.74 32.29
C PRO A 15 20.81 46.68 32.83
N ILE A 16 19.69 47.15 33.37
CA ILE A 16 18.55 46.36 33.82
C ILE A 16 18.03 45.52 32.63
N GLY A 17 18.04 44.20 32.79
CA GLY A 17 17.58 43.24 31.80
C GLY A 17 16.12 43.48 31.42
N THR A 18 15.85 43.41 30.12
CA THR A 18 14.50 43.43 29.55
C THR A 18 13.64 42.28 30.11
N PRO A 19 12.36 42.51 30.43
CA PRO A 19 11.46 41.45 30.88
C PRO A 19 11.35 40.37 29.82
N GLY A 20 11.64 39.13 30.21
CA GLY A 20 11.67 37.97 29.34
C GLY A 20 10.36 37.78 28.56
N THR A 21 10.52 37.53 27.25
CA THR A 21 9.49 36.95 26.38
C THR A 21 8.79 35.82 27.12
N PRO A 22 7.45 35.77 27.19
CA PRO A 22 6.74 34.67 27.81
C PRO A 22 7.21 33.36 27.17
N ALA A 23 7.80 32.48 27.99
CA ALA A 23 8.15 31.14 27.55
C ALA A 23 6.91 30.49 26.95
N ALA A 24 7.00 30.05 25.69
CA ALA A 24 5.92 29.32 25.04
C ALA A 24 5.50 28.17 25.96
N PRO A 25 4.19 27.97 26.21
CA PRO A 25 3.74 26.97 27.16
C PRO A 25 4.34 25.61 26.79
N ALA A 26 5.12 25.03 27.71
CA ALA A 26 5.73 23.73 27.51
C ALA A 26 4.62 22.70 27.28
N THR A 27 4.59 22.10 26.08
CA THR A 27 3.63 21.03 25.77
C THR A 27 3.75 19.94 26.85
N PRO A 28 2.66 19.56 27.53
CA PRO A 28 2.74 18.61 28.63
C PRO A 28 3.40 17.30 28.16
N VAL A 29 4.44 16.87 28.88
CA VAL A 29 5.12 15.59 28.64
C VAL A 29 4.09 14.49 28.87
N ARG A 30 3.63 13.86 27.77
CA ARG A 30 2.61 12.82 27.84
C ARG A 30 3.20 11.54 28.41
N SER A 31 2.39 10.82 29.18
CA SER A 31 2.82 9.54 29.74
C SER A 31 3.12 8.51 28.64
N ALA A 32 4.12 7.67 28.87
CA ALA A 32 4.52 6.60 27.93
C ALA A 32 3.36 5.65 27.58
N ARG A 33 2.41 5.48 28.50
CA ARG A 33 1.18 4.71 28.26
C ARG A 33 0.29 5.35 27.20
N HIS A 34 0.20 6.67 27.16
CA HIS A 34 -0.61 7.40 26.20
C HIS A 34 -0.04 7.30 24.78
N THR A 35 1.28 7.41 24.63
CA THR A 35 1.95 7.26 23.32
C THR A 35 1.86 5.82 22.80
N ALA A 36 2.03 4.82 23.69
CA ALA A 36 1.87 3.41 23.34
C ALA A 36 0.45 3.06 22.87
N LEU A 37 -0.59 3.59 23.53
CA LEU A 37 -1.99 3.35 23.12
C LEU A 37 -2.35 4.06 21.81
N ALA A 38 -1.77 5.25 21.54
CA ALA A 38 -1.90 5.91 20.25
C ALA A 38 -1.24 5.10 19.13
N LEU A 39 -0.04 4.56 19.37
CA LEU A 39 0.64 3.67 18.42
C LEU A 39 -0.18 2.40 18.18
N ALA A 40 -0.73 1.79 19.24
CA ALA A 40 -1.60 0.62 19.13
C ALA A 40 -2.83 0.88 18.25
N ALA A 41 -3.49 2.05 18.40
CA ALA A 41 -4.61 2.43 17.56
C ALA A 41 -4.20 2.52 16.08
N VAL A 42 -3.09 3.20 15.80
CA VAL A 42 -2.59 3.38 14.44
C VAL A 42 -2.18 2.04 13.81
N CYS A 43 -1.51 1.17 14.59
CA CYS A 43 -1.13 -0.18 14.17
C CYS A 43 -2.35 -1.06 13.92
N LEU A 44 -3.37 -1.04 14.79
CA LEU A 44 -4.61 -1.82 14.61
C LEU A 44 -5.37 -1.38 13.35
N GLY A 45 -5.48 -0.07 13.11
CA GLY A 45 -6.10 0.44 11.89
C GLY A 45 -5.36 -0.01 10.62
N PHE A 46 -4.03 0.03 10.63
CA PHE A 46 -3.21 -0.45 9.52
C PHE A 46 -3.30 -1.98 9.34
N PHE A 47 -3.27 -2.73 10.44
CA PHE A 47 -3.46 -4.18 10.45
C PHE A 47 -4.79 -4.57 9.80
N MET A 48 -5.87 -3.92 10.21
CA MET A 48 -7.23 -4.18 9.72
C MET A 48 -7.35 -4.01 8.21
N ILE A 49 -6.77 -2.94 7.65
CA ILE A 49 -6.77 -2.66 6.20
C ILE A 49 -6.04 -3.75 5.41
N LEU A 50 -4.87 -4.17 5.89
CA LEU A 50 -4.06 -5.18 5.23
C LEU A 50 -4.66 -6.58 5.37
N LEU A 51 -5.26 -6.87 6.52
CA LEU A 51 -5.98 -8.12 6.77
C LEU A 51 -7.19 -8.24 5.83
N ASP A 52 -8.01 -7.19 5.69
CA ASP A 52 -9.19 -7.16 4.81
C ASP A 52 -8.82 -7.53 3.36
N GLY A 53 -7.81 -6.86 2.78
CA GLY A 53 -7.39 -7.13 1.42
C GLY A 53 -6.77 -8.52 1.21
N SER A 54 -6.01 -9.02 2.19
CA SER A 54 -5.30 -10.31 2.07
C SER A 54 -6.20 -11.51 2.34
N ALA A 55 -7.09 -11.43 3.32
CA ALA A 55 -8.04 -12.49 3.67
C ALA A 55 -9.09 -12.70 2.56
N LEU A 56 -9.51 -11.62 1.90
CA LEU A 56 -10.50 -11.65 0.83
C LEU A 56 -10.11 -12.61 -0.30
N ASN A 57 -8.84 -12.61 -0.72
CA ASN A 57 -8.36 -13.43 -1.85
C ASN A 57 -8.62 -14.93 -1.66
N ILE A 58 -8.60 -15.41 -0.41
CA ILE A 58 -8.85 -16.82 -0.10
C ILE A 58 -10.35 -17.13 -0.07
N ALA A 59 -11.16 -16.14 0.28
CA ALA A 59 -12.62 -16.25 0.34
C ALA A 59 -13.31 -16.14 -1.02
N LEU A 60 -12.62 -15.68 -2.07
CA LEU A 60 -13.24 -15.38 -3.36
C LEU A 60 -14.04 -16.55 -3.93
N PRO A 61 -13.56 -17.80 -3.94
CA PRO A 61 -14.37 -18.90 -4.49
C PRO A 61 -15.56 -19.28 -3.60
N ALA A 62 -15.55 -18.92 -2.31
CA ALA A 62 -16.73 -19.04 -1.46
C ALA A 62 -17.76 -17.93 -1.76
N ILE A 63 -17.29 -16.70 -2.03
CA ILE A 63 -18.13 -15.58 -2.50
C ILE A 63 -18.76 -15.93 -3.85
N GLU A 64 -17.99 -16.53 -4.76
CA GLU A 64 -18.45 -16.97 -6.08
C GLU A 64 -19.66 -17.90 -5.97
N ARG A 65 -19.53 -18.94 -5.13
CA ARG A 65 -20.55 -19.96 -4.93
C ARG A 65 -21.83 -19.40 -4.29
N ASP A 66 -21.69 -18.52 -3.31
CA ASP A 66 -22.83 -17.97 -2.58
C ASP A 66 -23.59 -16.91 -3.40
N VAL A 67 -22.85 -16.07 -4.12
CA VAL A 67 -23.41 -14.94 -4.87
C VAL A 67 -23.65 -15.29 -6.34
N HIS A 68 -23.31 -16.50 -6.78
CA HIS A 68 -23.42 -16.99 -8.17
C HIS A 68 -22.74 -16.04 -9.17
N GLY A 69 -21.55 -15.54 -8.80
CA GLY A 69 -20.79 -14.57 -9.59
C GLY A 69 -19.90 -15.24 -10.64
N SER A 70 -19.55 -14.50 -11.69
CA SER A 70 -18.54 -14.92 -12.67
C SER A 70 -17.12 -14.64 -12.17
N MET A 71 -16.10 -15.16 -12.86
CA MET A 71 -14.70 -14.78 -12.60
C MET A 71 -14.49 -13.25 -12.63
N ALA A 72 -15.15 -12.56 -13.57
CA ALA A 72 -15.12 -11.10 -13.65
C ALA A 72 -15.69 -10.45 -12.38
N ALA A 73 -16.74 -11.03 -11.77
CA ALA A 73 -17.28 -10.58 -10.50
C ALA A 73 -16.24 -10.65 -9.36
N LEU A 74 -15.49 -11.75 -9.28
CA LEU A 74 -14.44 -11.91 -8.27
C LEU A 74 -13.32 -10.89 -8.44
N GLN A 75 -12.90 -10.65 -9.69
CA GLN A 75 -11.92 -9.62 -10.01
C GLN A 75 -12.44 -8.24 -9.60
N TRP A 76 -13.72 -7.93 -9.87
CA TRP A 76 -14.33 -6.67 -9.45
C TRP A 76 -14.35 -6.51 -7.93
N VAL A 77 -14.70 -7.55 -7.16
CA VAL A 77 -14.74 -7.49 -5.68
C VAL A 77 -13.38 -7.14 -5.08
N VAL A 78 -12.28 -7.61 -5.69
CA VAL A 78 -10.91 -7.25 -5.29
C VAL A 78 -10.50 -5.87 -5.79
N THR A 79 -10.68 -5.60 -7.08
CA THR A 79 -10.14 -4.41 -7.75
C THR A 79 -10.93 -3.13 -7.48
N ILE A 80 -12.24 -3.21 -7.24
CA ILE A 80 -13.07 -2.02 -6.98
C ILE A 80 -12.67 -1.31 -5.69
N TYR A 81 -12.00 -2.01 -4.77
CA TYR A 81 -11.44 -1.44 -3.55
C TYR A 81 -10.14 -0.68 -3.82
N THR A 82 -9.28 -1.18 -4.71
CA THR A 82 -7.95 -0.61 -4.95
C THR A 82 -8.00 0.68 -5.77
N ILE A 83 -8.99 0.81 -6.65
CA ILE A 83 -9.20 2.00 -7.49
C ILE A 83 -9.37 3.28 -6.64
N PRO A 84 -10.40 3.41 -5.79
CA PRO A 84 -10.60 4.62 -4.98
C PRO A 84 -9.48 4.79 -3.94
N LEU A 85 -8.93 3.69 -3.42
CA LEU A 85 -7.78 3.72 -2.52
C LEU A 85 -6.57 4.41 -3.20
N ALA A 86 -6.21 4.00 -4.42
CA ALA A 86 -5.11 4.58 -5.18
C ALA A 86 -5.34 6.07 -5.44
N SER A 87 -6.56 6.43 -5.84
CA SER A 87 -6.90 7.81 -6.19
C SER A 87 -6.89 8.76 -4.99
N ILE A 88 -7.37 8.31 -3.83
CA ILE A 88 -7.37 9.12 -2.62
C ILE A 88 -5.99 9.20 -2.00
N LEU A 89 -5.11 8.21 -2.18
CA LEU A 89 -3.74 8.25 -1.64
C LEU A 89 -2.95 9.49 -2.09
N LEU A 90 -3.12 9.95 -3.33
CA LEU A 90 -2.42 11.14 -3.85
C LEU A 90 -2.88 12.44 -3.16
N THR A 91 -4.13 12.51 -2.71
CA THR A 91 -4.75 13.73 -2.19
C THR A 91 -5.07 13.67 -0.72
N ALA A 92 -4.98 12.50 -0.10
CA ALA A 92 -5.18 12.31 1.33
C ALA A 92 -4.13 13.05 2.17
N GLY A 93 -2.92 13.27 1.64
CA GLY A 93 -1.91 14.12 2.28
C GLY A 93 -2.40 15.57 2.44
N SER A 94 -2.91 16.18 1.37
CA SER A 94 -3.42 17.55 1.42
C SER A 94 -4.72 17.66 2.23
N ILE A 95 -5.59 16.64 2.17
CA ILE A 95 -6.79 16.54 3.01
C ILE A 95 -6.38 16.44 4.49
N SER A 96 -5.40 15.59 4.82
CA SER A 96 -4.86 15.43 6.18
C SER A 96 -4.26 16.74 6.70
N ASP A 97 -3.55 17.49 5.87
CA ASP A 97 -2.95 18.78 6.27
C ASP A 97 -4.02 19.86 6.54
N ARG A 98 -5.13 19.86 5.79
CA ARG A 98 -6.26 20.80 6.00
C ARG A 98 -7.13 20.43 7.19
N TRP A 99 -7.56 19.16 7.25
CA TRP A 99 -8.56 18.71 8.23
C TRP A 99 -7.95 18.30 9.56
N GLY A 100 -6.66 17.95 9.56
CA GLY A 100 -5.95 17.34 10.67
C GLY A 100 -5.94 15.81 10.55
N ALA A 101 -4.77 15.20 10.77
CA ALA A 101 -4.57 13.77 10.56
C ALA A 101 -5.44 12.90 11.46
N ARG A 102 -5.74 13.32 12.70
CA ARG A 102 -6.55 12.52 13.63
C ARG A 102 -8.01 12.50 13.20
N ARG A 103 -8.56 13.64 12.79
CA ARG A 103 -9.94 13.72 12.27
C ARG A 103 -10.12 12.90 11.02
N LEU A 104 -9.19 13.02 10.07
CA LEU A 104 -9.23 12.20 8.86
C LEU A 104 -9.10 10.72 9.22
N PHE A 105 -8.15 10.32 10.07
CA PHE A 105 -8.01 8.94 10.53
C PHE A 105 -9.31 8.39 11.16
N VAL A 106 -9.91 9.11 12.12
CA VAL A 106 -11.12 8.66 12.82
C VAL A 106 -12.33 8.58 11.89
N SER A 107 -12.53 9.59 11.03
CA SER A 107 -13.64 9.60 10.08
C SER A 107 -13.51 8.49 9.02
N SER A 108 -12.30 8.32 8.46
CA SER A 108 -11.98 7.24 7.55
C SER A 108 -12.11 5.87 8.22
N LEU A 109 -11.70 5.72 9.48
CA LEU A 109 -11.84 4.47 10.21
C LEU A 109 -13.31 4.11 10.45
N ALA A 110 -14.13 5.09 10.81
CA ALA A 110 -15.57 4.90 11.00
C ALA A 110 -16.25 4.51 9.68
N ALA A 111 -15.91 5.21 8.59
CA ALA A 111 -16.40 4.89 7.25
C ALA A 111 -15.96 3.49 6.80
N PHE A 112 -14.70 3.10 7.04
CA PHE A 112 -14.20 1.77 6.71
C PHE A 112 -14.94 0.69 7.49
N THR A 113 -15.14 0.89 8.80
CA THR A 113 -15.84 -0.06 9.68
C THR A 113 -17.30 -0.23 9.24
N ALA A 114 -17.99 0.87 8.93
CA ALA A 114 -19.36 0.83 8.43
C ALA A 114 -19.46 0.16 7.06
N ALA A 115 -18.55 0.48 6.15
CA ALA A 115 -18.49 -0.14 4.83
C ALA A 115 -18.14 -1.64 4.90
N SER A 116 -17.31 -2.05 5.87
CA SER A 116 -17.05 -3.48 6.13
C SER A 116 -18.29 -4.19 6.64
N LEU A 117 -19.07 -3.58 7.55
CA LEU A 117 -20.36 -4.13 7.95
C LEU A 117 -21.32 -4.25 6.75
N LEU A 118 -21.36 -3.26 5.84
CA LEU A 118 -22.13 -3.35 4.60
C LEU A 118 -21.69 -4.52 3.70
N CYS A 119 -20.38 -4.78 3.60
CA CYS A 119 -19.87 -5.97 2.89
C CYS A 119 -20.37 -7.27 3.55
N ALA A 120 -20.32 -7.36 4.88
CA ALA A 120 -20.78 -8.53 5.62
C ALA A 120 -22.26 -8.83 5.42
N VAL A 121 -23.13 -7.82 5.42
CA VAL A 121 -24.58 -7.99 5.27
C VAL A 121 -25.05 -7.94 3.80
N SER A 122 -24.11 -7.89 2.85
CA SER A 122 -24.46 -7.76 1.44
C SER A 122 -25.29 -8.96 0.95
N PRO A 123 -26.46 -8.73 0.34
CA PRO A 123 -27.33 -9.81 -0.16
C PRO A 123 -26.93 -10.28 -1.56
N ASN A 124 -26.20 -9.46 -2.32
CA ASN A 124 -25.80 -9.76 -3.69
C ASN A 124 -24.48 -9.05 -4.05
N LEU A 125 -23.95 -9.39 -5.23
CA LEU A 125 -22.68 -8.90 -5.72
C LEU A 125 -22.64 -7.39 -5.86
N THR A 126 -23.71 -6.79 -6.37
CA THR A 126 -23.77 -5.33 -6.61
C THR A 126 -23.60 -4.57 -5.30
N VAL A 127 -24.31 -4.97 -4.25
CA VAL A 127 -24.17 -4.35 -2.92
C VAL A 127 -22.77 -4.57 -2.36
N LEU A 128 -22.19 -5.77 -2.53
CA LEU A 128 -20.82 -6.06 -2.11
C LEU A 128 -19.81 -5.15 -2.83
N VAL A 129 -19.91 -5.02 -4.15
CA VAL A 129 -19.03 -4.17 -4.97
C VAL A 129 -19.13 -2.69 -4.56
N VAL A 130 -20.34 -2.18 -4.34
CA VAL A 130 -20.54 -0.80 -3.87
C VAL A 130 -19.97 -0.61 -2.46
N ALA A 131 -20.20 -1.55 -1.54
CA ALA A 131 -19.64 -1.50 -0.19
C ALA A 131 -18.10 -1.54 -0.21
N ARG A 132 -17.50 -2.36 -1.09
CA ARG A 132 -16.05 -2.43 -1.33
C ARG A 132 -15.48 -1.14 -1.89
N PHE A 133 -16.19 -0.50 -2.81
CA PHE A 133 -15.82 0.82 -3.32
C PHE A 133 -15.76 1.85 -2.19
N LEU A 134 -16.78 1.89 -1.32
CA LEU A 134 -16.80 2.75 -0.14
C LEU A 134 -15.68 2.41 0.86
N GLN A 135 -15.38 1.13 1.08
CA GLN A 135 -14.24 0.70 1.89
C GLN A 135 -12.92 1.22 1.32
N GLY A 136 -12.74 1.18 0.00
CA GLY A 136 -11.53 1.67 -0.65
C GLY A 136 -11.37 3.19 -0.51
N ILE A 137 -12.47 3.94 -0.61
CA ILE A 137 -12.48 5.39 -0.31
C ILE A 137 -11.98 5.64 1.12
N ALA A 138 -12.54 4.92 2.08
CA ALA A 138 -12.19 5.05 3.48
C ALA A 138 -10.71 4.67 3.75
N ALA A 139 -10.23 3.58 3.14
CA ALA A 139 -8.85 3.12 3.27
C ALA A 139 -7.81 4.15 2.79
N GLY A 140 -8.13 4.92 1.75
CA GLY A 140 -7.25 5.96 1.21
C GLY A 140 -6.91 7.05 2.22
N GLY A 141 -7.84 7.40 3.11
CA GLY A 141 -7.59 8.37 4.19
C GLY A 141 -6.82 7.79 5.38
N LEU A 142 -6.86 6.48 5.60
CA LEU A 142 -6.24 5.84 6.77
C LEU A 142 -4.71 5.71 6.65
N LEU A 143 -4.21 5.21 5.52
CA LEU A 143 -2.78 4.93 5.33
C LEU A 143 -1.85 6.16 5.52
N PRO A 144 -2.12 7.34 4.94
CA PRO A 144 -1.23 8.48 5.13
C PRO A 144 -1.38 9.09 6.52
N THR A 145 -2.58 9.01 7.12
CA THR A 145 -2.83 9.56 8.45
C THR A 145 -2.17 8.74 9.55
N THR A 146 -1.98 7.43 9.37
CA THR A 146 -1.23 6.59 10.32
C THR A 146 0.19 7.09 10.54
N LEU A 147 0.90 7.40 9.44
CA LEU A 147 2.28 7.89 9.52
C LEU A 147 2.35 9.32 10.08
N ALA A 148 1.40 10.18 9.72
CA ALA A 148 1.31 11.53 10.26
C ALA A 148 1.07 11.55 11.79
N ILE A 149 0.19 10.66 12.28
CA ILE A 149 -0.06 10.52 13.72
C ILE A 149 1.18 9.99 14.44
N ILE A 150 1.90 9.02 13.88
CA ILE A 150 3.16 8.52 14.44
C ILE A 150 4.18 9.66 14.53
N ALA A 151 4.37 10.43 13.45
CA ALA A 151 5.32 11.53 13.42
C ALA A 151 5.00 12.63 14.45
N ARG A 152 3.71 12.88 14.71
CA ARG A 152 3.27 13.83 15.74
C ARG A 152 3.40 13.27 17.16
N THR A 153 3.18 11.97 17.34
CA THR A 153 3.22 11.29 18.65
C THR A 153 4.65 11.08 19.14
N TYR A 154 5.59 10.87 18.22
CA TYR A 154 7.01 10.67 18.49
C TYR A 154 7.85 11.78 17.84
N PRO A 155 8.08 12.92 18.53
CA PRO A 155 8.89 14.01 18.01
C PRO A 155 10.36 13.61 17.83
N ASP A 156 10.88 12.82 18.76
CA ASP A 156 12.25 12.31 18.73
C ASP A 156 12.46 11.35 17.54
N PRO A 157 13.45 11.60 16.65
CA PRO A 157 13.71 10.76 15.48
C PRO A 157 13.98 9.29 15.80
N ILE A 158 14.64 8.99 16.94
CA ILE A 158 15.00 7.62 17.31
C ILE A 158 13.75 6.85 17.74
N GLU A 159 12.97 7.42 18.65
CA GLU A 159 11.68 6.84 19.06
C GLU A 159 10.70 6.73 17.89
N ARG A 160 10.68 7.70 16.98
CA ARG A 160 9.86 7.65 15.75
C ARG A 160 10.26 6.48 14.85
N ALA A 161 11.55 6.25 14.64
CA ALA A 161 12.04 5.12 13.86
C ALA A 161 11.64 3.77 14.49
N LYS A 162 11.68 3.66 15.82
CA LYS A 162 11.17 2.48 16.55
C LYS A 162 9.67 2.28 16.31
N ALA A 163 8.87 3.35 16.43
CA ALA A 163 7.43 3.30 16.20
C ALA A 163 7.09 2.91 14.75
N ILE A 164 7.79 3.45 13.75
CA ILE A 164 7.64 3.06 12.34
C ILE A 164 8.03 1.59 12.12
N THR A 165 9.03 1.09 12.86
CA THR A 165 9.40 -0.33 12.81
C THR A 165 8.26 -1.22 13.32
N VAL A 166 7.61 -0.86 14.44
CA VAL A 166 6.44 -1.58 14.97
C VAL A 166 5.26 -1.52 13.98
N TRP A 167 5.02 -0.35 13.39
CA TRP A 167 4.00 -0.17 12.35
C TRP A 167 4.26 -1.07 11.14
N GLY A 168 5.51 -1.11 10.64
CA GLY A 168 5.91 -1.98 9.53
C GLY A 168 5.80 -3.47 9.87
N ALA A 169 6.21 -3.87 11.06
CA ALA A 169 6.06 -5.25 11.55
C ALA A 169 4.59 -5.68 11.63
N THR A 170 3.72 -4.76 12.06
CA THR A 170 2.26 -4.97 12.10
C THR A 170 1.72 -5.25 10.70
N GLY A 171 2.18 -4.52 9.69
CA GLY A 171 1.77 -4.77 8.31
C GLY A 171 2.25 -6.11 7.76
N GLY A 172 3.49 -6.52 8.10
CA GLY A 172 3.98 -7.86 7.76
C GLY A 172 3.17 -8.97 8.43
N LEU A 173 2.80 -8.81 9.71
CA LEU A 173 1.95 -9.74 10.43
C LEU A 173 0.56 -9.85 9.80
N ALA A 174 -0.05 -8.73 9.41
CA ALA A 174 -1.35 -8.73 8.74
C ALA A 174 -1.33 -9.54 7.43
N LEU A 175 -0.24 -9.45 6.67
CA LEU A 175 -0.09 -10.16 5.41
C LEU A 175 0.00 -11.68 5.59
N VAL A 176 0.59 -12.17 6.69
CA VAL A 176 0.62 -13.61 7.04
C VAL A 176 -0.68 -14.06 7.69
N ALA A 177 -1.24 -13.22 8.56
CA ALA A 177 -2.51 -13.51 9.23
C ALA A 177 -3.68 -13.58 8.24
N GLY A 178 -3.62 -12.83 7.13
CA GLY A 178 -4.65 -12.81 6.10
C GLY A 178 -5.00 -14.19 5.55
N PRO A 179 -4.07 -14.91 4.93
CA PRO A 179 -4.31 -16.25 4.43
C PRO A 179 -4.79 -17.25 5.49
N ILE A 180 -4.14 -17.27 6.65
CA ILE A 180 -4.41 -18.26 7.71
C ILE A 180 -5.75 -17.97 8.37
N GLY A 181 -5.93 -16.74 8.84
CA GLY A 181 -7.14 -16.28 9.52
C GLY A 181 -8.32 -16.21 8.56
N GLY A 182 -8.12 -15.68 7.35
CA GLY A 182 -9.14 -15.59 6.32
C GLY A 182 -9.66 -16.95 5.86
N GLY A 183 -8.75 -17.92 5.66
CA GLY A 183 -9.13 -19.31 5.33
C GLY A 183 -9.95 -19.96 6.45
N ALA A 184 -9.48 -19.89 7.69
CA ALA A 184 -10.18 -20.45 8.85
C ALA A 184 -11.55 -19.80 9.08
N LEU A 185 -11.62 -18.47 8.98
CA LEU A 185 -12.86 -17.70 9.11
C LEU A 185 -13.87 -18.06 8.02
N THR A 186 -13.40 -18.17 6.78
CA THR A 186 -14.26 -18.53 5.64
C THR A 186 -14.85 -19.93 5.79
N GLU A 187 -14.03 -20.89 6.22
CA GLU A 187 -14.46 -22.29 6.36
C GLU A 187 -15.43 -22.47 7.54
N LEU A 188 -15.13 -21.86 8.71
CA LEU A 188 -15.90 -22.07 9.93
C LEU A 188 -17.17 -21.22 10.03
N LEU A 189 -17.10 -19.96 9.58
CA LEU A 189 -18.15 -18.95 9.79
C LEU A 189 -18.66 -18.33 8.48
N GLY A 190 -18.20 -18.83 7.33
CA GLY A 190 -18.50 -18.28 6.01
C GLY A 190 -17.70 -17.04 5.66
N TRP A 191 -17.67 -16.68 4.38
CA TRP A 191 -16.87 -15.56 3.86
C TRP A 191 -17.24 -14.19 4.47
N ARG A 192 -18.50 -14.00 4.90
CA ARG A 192 -18.99 -12.76 5.54
C ARG A 192 -18.22 -12.42 6.82
N SER A 193 -17.69 -13.43 7.51
CA SER A 193 -16.93 -13.27 8.75
C SER A 193 -15.63 -12.47 8.58
N ILE A 194 -15.03 -12.49 7.38
CA ILE A 194 -13.83 -11.69 7.05
C ILE A 194 -14.12 -10.19 7.12
N PHE A 195 -15.35 -9.80 6.83
CA PHE A 195 -15.78 -8.41 6.96
C PHE A 195 -16.28 -8.11 8.38
N LEU A 196 -16.96 -9.06 9.02
CA LEU A 196 -17.45 -8.88 10.39
C LEU A 196 -16.33 -8.71 11.42
N ILE A 197 -15.18 -9.38 11.25
CA ILE A 197 -14.04 -9.24 12.19
C ILE A 197 -13.47 -7.81 12.22
N ASN A 198 -13.62 -7.05 11.13
CA ASN A 198 -13.21 -5.65 11.09
C ASN A 198 -14.09 -4.76 11.98
N VAL A 199 -15.32 -5.16 12.30
CA VAL A 199 -16.23 -4.38 13.13
C VAL A 199 -15.74 -4.23 14.58
N PRO A 200 -15.50 -5.31 15.35
CA PRO A 200 -14.98 -5.17 16.72
C PRO A 200 -13.59 -4.53 16.73
N VAL A 201 -12.72 -4.88 15.78
CA VAL A 201 -11.38 -4.27 15.66
C VAL A 201 -11.49 -2.77 15.37
N GLY A 202 -12.38 -2.38 14.45
CA GLY A 202 -12.64 -0.99 14.09
C GLY A 202 -13.19 -0.18 15.27
N LEU A 203 -14.13 -0.73 16.04
CA LEU A 203 -14.68 -0.08 17.24
C LEU A 203 -13.61 0.13 18.33
N ILE A 204 -12.79 -0.89 18.62
CA ILE A 204 -11.68 -0.78 19.56
C ILE A 204 -10.69 0.29 19.07
N THR A 205 -10.36 0.27 17.79
CA THR A 205 -9.41 1.20 17.20
C THR A 205 -9.95 2.64 17.23
N LEU A 206 -11.24 2.84 16.95
CA LEU A 206 -11.91 4.14 17.04
C LEU A 206 -11.85 4.68 18.47
N TYR A 207 -12.17 3.85 19.46
CA TYR A 207 -12.08 4.23 20.86
C TYR A 207 -10.66 4.66 21.25
N LEU A 208 -9.66 3.86 20.88
CA LEU A 208 -8.25 4.18 21.18
C LEU A 208 -7.78 5.45 20.45
N ALA A 209 -8.13 5.61 19.17
CA ALA A 209 -7.73 6.78 18.40
C ALA A 209 -8.40 8.06 18.89
N GLN A 210 -9.69 8.01 19.24
CA GLN A 210 -10.39 9.14 19.82
C GLN A 210 -9.81 9.50 21.19
N ARG A 211 -9.41 8.54 22.01
CA ARG A 211 -8.95 8.83 23.38
C ARG A 211 -7.47 9.21 23.47
N TYR A 212 -6.61 8.61 22.64
CA TYR A 212 -5.15 8.70 22.78
C TYR A 212 -4.44 9.30 21.57
N ALA A 213 -5.02 9.27 20.36
CA ALA A 213 -4.40 9.97 19.23
C ALA A 213 -4.56 11.48 19.39
N SER A 214 -3.58 12.22 18.91
CA SER A 214 -3.54 13.67 19.04
C SER A 214 -3.69 14.35 17.71
N GLU A 215 -4.36 15.50 17.73
CA GLU A 215 -4.56 16.26 16.52
C GLU A 215 -3.22 16.83 16.02
N THR A 216 -3.05 16.77 14.70
CA THR A 216 -1.92 17.39 14.02
C THR A 216 -2.27 18.85 13.73
N PRO A 217 -1.32 19.81 13.87
CA PRO A 217 -1.57 21.19 13.51
C PRO A 217 -2.05 21.30 12.07
N ARG A 218 -3.15 22.03 11.86
CA ARG A 218 -3.65 22.32 10.51
C ARG A 218 -2.70 23.27 9.83
N ARG A 219 -2.47 23.07 8.54
CA ARG A 219 -1.71 23.98 7.69
C ARG A 219 -2.64 24.49 6.59
N GLU A 220 -2.39 25.71 6.11
CA GLU A 220 -2.96 26.16 4.84
C GLU A 220 -2.44 25.24 3.74
N ALA A 221 -3.21 24.21 3.40
CA ALA A 221 -2.80 23.30 2.35
C ALA A 221 -3.21 23.86 0.98
N ARG A 222 -2.40 23.52 -0.02
CA ARG A 222 -2.68 23.79 -1.44
C ARG A 222 -4.08 23.32 -1.84
N ALA A 223 -4.70 24.00 -2.79
CA ALA A 223 -5.99 23.61 -3.35
C ALA A 223 -5.92 22.16 -3.86
N ALA A 224 -6.99 21.40 -3.64
CA ALA A 224 -7.08 20.04 -4.15
C ALA A 224 -7.22 20.08 -5.68
N ASP A 225 -6.39 19.32 -6.39
CA ASP A 225 -6.53 19.14 -7.83
C ASP A 225 -7.69 18.16 -8.09
N LEU A 226 -8.92 18.68 -8.04
CA LEU A 226 -10.15 17.91 -8.28
C LEU A 226 -10.25 17.43 -9.74
N PRO A 227 -9.95 18.25 -10.77
CA PRO A 227 -9.98 17.80 -12.16
C PRO A 227 -8.99 16.67 -12.44
N GLY A 228 -7.76 16.77 -11.94
CA GLY A 228 -6.77 15.68 -12.01
C GLY A 228 -7.27 14.43 -11.30
N GLN A 229 -7.99 14.58 -10.18
CA GLN A 229 -8.41 13.42 -9.36
C GLN A 229 -9.47 12.63 -10.10
N LEU A 230 -10.48 13.33 -10.62
CA LEU A 230 -11.57 12.72 -11.37
C LEU A 230 -11.06 12.06 -12.64
N THR A 231 -10.19 12.72 -13.39
CA THR A 231 -9.62 12.15 -14.62
C THR A 231 -8.74 10.94 -14.33
N GLY A 232 -7.95 10.95 -13.25
CA GLY A 232 -7.17 9.80 -12.80
C GLY A 232 -8.03 8.61 -12.32
N ILE A 233 -9.09 8.87 -11.55
CA ILE A 233 -10.06 7.85 -11.12
C ILE A 233 -10.70 7.19 -12.33
N ILE A 234 -11.18 7.99 -13.29
CA ILE A 234 -11.86 7.47 -14.48
C ILE A 234 -10.90 6.68 -15.35
N ALA A 235 -9.68 7.18 -15.56
CA ALA A 235 -8.66 6.48 -16.35
C ALA A 235 -8.32 5.11 -15.75
N LEU A 236 -8.09 5.06 -14.44
CA LEU A 236 -7.78 3.81 -13.73
C LEU A 236 -8.98 2.85 -13.72
N SER A 237 -10.18 3.37 -13.48
CA SER A 237 -11.40 2.56 -13.48
C SER A 237 -11.64 1.95 -14.85
N ALA A 238 -11.50 2.75 -15.91
CA ALA A 238 -11.74 2.32 -17.28
C ALA A 238 -10.71 1.30 -17.78
N ILE A 239 -9.42 1.47 -17.44
CA ILE A 239 -8.40 0.48 -17.84
C ILE A 239 -8.57 -0.85 -17.09
N VAL A 240 -8.89 -0.81 -15.79
CA VAL A 240 -9.17 -2.02 -15.02
C VAL A 240 -10.44 -2.70 -15.53
N ALA A 241 -11.50 -1.94 -15.80
CA ALA A 241 -12.72 -2.46 -16.40
C ALA A 241 -12.45 -3.10 -17.77
N TYR A 242 -11.63 -2.48 -18.62
CA TYR A 242 -11.22 -3.07 -19.90
C TYR A 242 -10.53 -4.43 -19.71
N LEU A 243 -9.62 -4.53 -18.74
CA LEU A 243 -8.90 -5.79 -18.47
C LEU A 243 -9.82 -6.89 -17.95
N ILE A 244 -10.80 -6.55 -17.11
CA ILE A 244 -11.76 -7.50 -16.55
C ILE A 244 -12.78 -7.93 -17.63
N GLU A 245 -13.48 -6.96 -18.23
CA GLU A 245 -14.53 -7.22 -19.22
C GLU A 245 -13.96 -7.76 -20.55
N GLY A 246 -12.72 -7.41 -20.90
CA GLY A 246 -12.03 -7.95 -22.06
C GLY A 246 -11.76 -9.45 -21.94
N GLY A 247 -11.50 -9.94 -20.72
CA GLY A 247 -11.36 -11.37 -20.43
C GLY A 247 -12.66 -12.15 -20.57
N SER A 248 -13.80 -11.54 -20.21
CA SER A 248 -15.10 -12.20 -20.15
C SER A 248 -15.90 -12.08 -21.46
N LEU A 249 -15.96 -10.87 -22.03
CA LEU A 249 -16.73 -10.55 -23.24
C LEU A 249 -15.90 -10.66 -24.52
N GLY A 250 -14.57 -10.77 -24.38
CA GLY A 250 -13.61 -10.75 -25.48
C GLY A 250 -13.01 -9.36 -25.70
N TRP A 251 -11.69 -9.31 -25.86
CA TRP A 251 -10.89 -8.08 -25.94
C TRP A 251 -11.31 -7.10 -27.05
N LEU A 252 -11.92 -7.61 -28.13
CA LEU A 252 -12.36 -6.83 -29.29
C LEU A 252 -13.87 -6.56 -29.30
N ALA A 253 -14.59 -6.93 -28.24
CA ALA A 253 -16.02 -6.64 -28.13
C ALA A 253 -16.25 -5.12 -27.96
N PRO A 254 -17.44 -4.60 -28.34
CA PRO A 254 -17.72 -3.16 -28.30
C PRO A 254 -17.53 -2.54 -26.90
N VAL A 255 -17.95 -3.24 -25.84
CA VAL A 255 -17.88 -2.74 -24.46
C VAL A 255 -16.42 -2.57 -23.99
N PRO A 256 -15.54 -3.59 -24.05
CA PRO A 256 -14.11 -3.42 -23.78
C PRO A 256 -13.46 -2.32 -24.63
N LEU A 257 -13.75 -2.23 -25.93
CA LEU A 257 -13.17 -1.17 -26.77
C LEU A 257 -13.58 0.25 -26.34
N VAL A 258 -14.84 0.44 -25.93
CA VAL A 258 -15.30 1.72 -25.34
C VAL A 258 -14.56 2.02 -24.04
N LEU A 259 -14.39 1.02 -23.16
CA LEU A 259 -13.63 1.19 -21.91
C LEU A 259 -12.17 1.56 -22.17
N LEU A 260 -11.53 0.92 -23.16
CA LEU A 260 -10.17 1.25 -23.57
C LEU A 260 -10.10 2.68 -24.13
N ALA A 261 -11.04 3.08 -24.97
CA ALA A 261 -11.12 4.44 -25.51
C ALA A 261 -11.29 5.47 -24.38
N VAL A 262 -12.18 5.23 -23.43
CA VAL A 262 -12.37 6.07 -22.24
C VAL A 262 -11.08 6.15 -21.43
N ALA A 263 -10.40 5.02 -21.19
CA ALA A 263 -9.13 4.99 -20.46
C ALA A 263 -8.05 5.84 -21.16
N VAL A 264 -7.90 5.70 -22.48
CA VAL A 264 -6.92 6.49 -23.26
C VAL A 264 -7.25 7.98 -23.23
N VAL A 265 -8.51 8.34 -23.51
CA VAL A 265 -8.95 9.74 -23.54
C VAL A 265 -8.78 10.41 -22.17
N THR A 266 -9.19 9.74 -21.10
CA THR A 266 -9.08 10.28 -19.73
C THR A 266 -7.65 10.30 -19.22
N ALA A 267 -6.79 9.35 -19.60
CA ALA A 267 -5.37 9.40 -19.30
C ALA A 267 -4.67 10.57 -20.00
N ILE A 268 -4.98 10.83 -21.28
CA ILE A 268 -4.47 12.01 -22.00
C ILE A 268 -4.98 13.28 -21.33
N THR A 269 -6.25 13.32 -20.96
CA THR A 269 -6.87 14.46 -20.27
C THR A 269 -6.21 14.70 -18.91
N PHE A 270 -5.92 13.65 -18.14
CA PHE A 270 -5.20 13.74 -16.87
C PHE A 270 -3.83 14.40 -17.04
N VAL A 271 -3.03 13.95 -18.02
CA VAL A 271 -1.72 14.55 -18.32
C VAL A 271 -1.87 16.02 -18.76
N ALA A 272 -2.88 16.33 -19.56
CA ALA A 272 -3.14 17.69 -20.01
C ALA A 272 -3.57 18.62 -18.86
N VAL A 273 -4.37 18.12 -17.91
CA VAL A 273 -4.80 18.85 -16.71
C VAL A 273 -3.62 19.08 -15.78
N GLU A 274 -2.87 18.03 -15.43
CA GLU A 274 -1.72 18.12 -14.53
C GLU A 274 -0.59 19.00 -15.09
N SER A 275 -0.40 19.02 -16.41
CA SER A 275 0.60 19.91 -17.03
C SER A 275 0.22 21.39 -17.03
N ARG A 276 -1.07 21.71 -16.87
CA ARG A 276 -1.60 23.09 -16.85
C ARG A 276 -2.04 23.58 -15.47
N SER A 277 -2.17 22.68 -14.50
CA SER A 277 -2.59 22.98 -13.13
C SER A 277 -1.55 23.85 -12.42
N GLN A 278 -2.01 24.87 -11.67
CA GLN A 278 -1.13 25.70 -10.83
C GLN A 278 -0.64 24.94 -9.60
N HIS A 279 -1.40 23.93 -9.16
CA HIS A 279 -1.10 23.08 -8.01
C HIS A 279 -1.35 21.60 -8.37
N PRO A 280 -0.55 21.03 -9.29
CA PRO A 280 -0.74 19.66 -9.76
C PRO A 280 -0.57 18.68 -8.60
N MET A 281 -1.41 17.64 -8.55
CA MET A 281 -1.19 16.54 -7.60
C MET A 281 0.02 15.71 -7.99
N LEU A 282 0.35 15.69 -9.29
CA LEU A 282 1.43 14.90 -9.85
C LEU A 282 2.31 15.82 -10.72
N PRO A 283 3.31 16.50 -10.11
CA PRO A 283 4.26 17.32 -10.86
C PRO A 283 5.08 16.45 -11.82
N LEU A 284 4.69 16.47 -13.10
CA LEU A 284 5.27 15.64 -14.17
C LEU A 284 6.79 15.83 -14.34
N ALA A 285 7.32 16.99 -13.92
CA ALA A 285 8.75 17.28 -13.93
C ALA A 285 9.58 16.28 -13.09
N VAL A 286 9.00 15.68 -12.04
CA VAL A 286 9.71 14.72 -11.18
C VAL A 286 10.04 13.43 -11.96
N PHE A 287 9.21 13.05 -12.94
CA PHE A 287 9.45 11.88 -13.81
C PHE A 287 10.58 12.08 -14.82
N ARG A 288 11.11 13.30 -14.97
CA ARG A 288 12.32 13.53 -15.76
C ARG A 288 13.56 12.93 -15.09
N ARG A 289 13.52 12.67 -13.77
CA ARG A 289 14.58 11.97 -13.06
C ARG A 289 14.42 10.46 -13.27
N ALA A 290 15.34 9.86 -14.02
CA ALA A 290 15.30 8.44 -14.35
C ALA A 290 15.25 7.53 -13.11
N ALA A 291 15.97 7.87 -12.04
CA ALA A 291 15.94 7.13 -10.77
C ALA A 291 14.55 7.12 -10.10
N PHE A 292 13.82 8.24 -10.17
CA PHE A 292 12.48 8.33 -9.63
C PHE A 292 11.50 7.51 -10.47
N SER A 293 11.51 7.70 -11.80
CA SER A 293 10.67 6.93 -12.73
C SER A 293 10.93 5.42 -12.62
N ALA A 294 12.18 5.00 -12.52
CA ALA A 294 12.54 3.60 -12.27
C ALA A 294 11.96 3.07 -10.96
N SER A 295 12.00 3.87 -9.88
CA SER A 295 11.42 3.48 -8.59
C SER A 295 9.90 3.34 -8.65
N ILE A 296 9.21 4.23 -9.35
CA ILE A 296 7.76 4.15 -9.55
C ILE A 296 7.40 2.91 -10.38
N THR A 297 8.09 2.67 -11.50
CA THR A 297 7.88 1.48 -12.34
C THR A 297 8.18 0.19 -11.59
N ASN A 298 9.23 0.17 -10.75
CA ASN A 298 9.54 -0.96 -9.90
C ASN A 298 8.41 -1.25 -8.90
N GLY A 299 7.80 -0.22 -8.31
CA GLY A 299 6.65 -0.38 -7.42
C GLY A 299 5.42 -0.94 -8.12
N PHE A 300 5.12 -0.44 -9.32
CA PHE A 300 4.05 -0.99 -10.15
C PHE A 300 4.31 -2.47 -10.49
N ALA A 301 5.47 -2.79 -11.06
CA ALA A 301 5.84 -4.14 -11.47
C ALA A 301 5.84 -5.12 -10.29
N PHE A 302 6.26 -4.66 -9.11
CA PHE A 302 6.25 -5.44 -7.89
C PHE A 302 4.85 -5.84 -7.44
N GLN A 303 3.91 -4.90 -7.38
CA GLN A 303 2.54 -5.22 -6.96
C GLN A 303 1.76 -5.95 -8.05
N PHE A 304 2.01 -5.63 -9.33
CA PHE A 304 1.46 -6.40 -10.45
C PHE A 304 1.90 -7.86 -10.36
N GLY A 305 3.21 -8.09 -10.24
CA GLY A 305 3.80 -9.42 -10.21
C GLY A 305 3.45 -10.18 -8.94
N GLY A 306 3.77 -9.63 -7.76
CA GLY A 306 3.59 -10.33 -6.49
C GLY A 306 2.13 -10.57 -6.13
N TYR A 307 1.29 -9.52 -6.20
CA TYR A 307 -0.10 -9.61 -5.77
C TYR A 307 -0.99 -10.29 -6.83
N GLY A 308 -0.76 -9.97 -8.11
CA GLY A 308 -1.46 -10.63 -9.21
C GLY A 308 -1.15 -12.13 -9.28
N LEU A 309 0.11 -12.53 -9.09
CA LEU A 309 0.50 -13.94 -9.01
C LEU A 309 -0.22 -14.64 -7.87
N GLN A 310 -0.25 -14.05 -6.67
CA GLN A 310 -0.90 -14.66 -5.51
C GLN A 310 -2.41 -14.86 -5.74
N PHE A 311 -3.10 -13.86 -6.31
CA PHE A 311 -4.52 -13.97 -6.68
C PHE A 311 -4.74 -15.12 -7.67
N MET A 312 -3.99 -15.13 -8.77
CA MET A 312 -4.13 -16.14 -9.82
C MET A 312 -3.85 -17.55 -9.29
N LEU A 313 -2.75 -17.73 -8.53
CA LEU A 313 -2.41 -19.04 -7.96
C LEU A 313 -3.47 -19.52 -6.97
N ALA A 314 -4.09 -18.62 -6.20
CA ALA A 314 -5.16 -19.01 -5.28
C ALA A 314 -6.35 -19.61 -6.03
N ILE A 315 -6.73 -19.03 -7.16
CA ILE A 315 -7.80 -19.54 -8.00
C ILE A 315 -7.39 -20.85 -8.67
N TYR A 316 -6.16 -20.93 -9.18
CA TYR A 316 -5.62 -22.15 -9.78
C TYR A 316 -5.67 -23.34 -8.80
N LEU A 317 -5.19 -23.14 -7.57
CA LEU A 317 -5.20 -24.17 -6.53
C LEU A 317 -6.62 -24.64 -6.18
N GLN A 318 -7.60 -23.74 -6.13
CA GLN A 318 -8.97 -24.11 -5.78
C GLN A 318 -9.71 -24.76 -6.95
N GLN A 319 -9.57 -24.23 -8.17
CA GLN A 319 -10.29 -24.73 -9.35
C GLN A 319 -9.64 -25.98 -9.96
N GLN A 320 -8.31 -26.02 -10.08
CA GLN A 320 -7.59 -27.11 -10.76
C GLN A 320 -7.12 -28.20 -9.80
N TRP A 321 -6.68 -27.86 -8.58
CA TRP A 321 -6.31 -28.87 -7.58
C TRP A 321 -7.48 -29.25 -6.65
N GLY A 322 -8.64 -28.60 -6.79
CA GLY A 322 -9.82 -28.89 -5.97
C GLY A 322 -9.61 -28.62 -4.47
N LEU A 323 -8.68 -27.74 -4.11
CA LEU A 323 -8.38 -27.44 -2.71
C LEU A 323 -9.48 -26.59 -2.08
N SER A 324 -9.77 -26.87 -0.80
CA SER A 324 -10.59 -25.99 0.04
C SER A 324 -9.82 -24.71 0.40
N ALA A 325 -10.54 -23.66 0.80
CA ALA A 325 -9.97 -22.36 1.15
C ALA A 325 -8.92 -22.46 2.27
N GLU A 326 -9.17 -23.30 3.28
CA GLU A 326 -8.20 -23.58 4.36
C GLU A 326 -6.89 -24.14 3.80
N LYS A 327 -6.97 -25.11 2.88
CA LYS A 327 -5.81 -25.82 2.33
C LYS A 327 -5.04 -24.88 1.43
N THR A 328 -5.72 -24.12 0.57
CA THR A 328 -5.07 -23.08 -0.22
C THR A 328 -4.27 -22.12 0.66
N GLY A 329 -4.82 -21.68 1.80
CA GLY A 329 -4.09 -20.88 2.78
C GLY A 329 -2.81 -21.55 3.30
N VAL A 330 -2.85 -22.85 3.61
CA VAL A 330 -1.68 -23.64 4.02
C VAL A 330 -0.62 -23.71 2.91
N TYR A 331 -1.03 -23.91 1.66
CA TYR A 331 -0.11 -23.94 0.52
C TYR A 331 0.60 -22.60 0.27
N PHE A 332 0.02 -21.47 0.70
CA PHE A 332 0.66 -20.14 0.64
C PHE A 332 1.61 -19.83 1.81
N LEU A 333 1.73 -20.70 2.82
CA LEU A 333 2.66 -20.49 3.93
C LEU A 333 4.12 -20.27 3.47
N PRO A 334 4.68 -21.01 2.50
CA PRO A 334 6.03 -20.76 2.01
C PRO A 334 6.22 -19.33 1.52
N PHE A 335 5.25 -18.78 0.79
CA PHE A 335 5.27 -17.40 0.32
C PHE A 335 5.30 -16.40 1.49
N GLY A 336 4.35 -16.52 2.42
CA GLY A 336 4.21 -15.60 3.55
C GLY A 336 5.39 -15.65 4.52
N ILE A 337 5.85 -16.86 4.88
CA ILE A 337 6.99 -17.07 5.78
C ILE A 337 8.27 -16.52 5.14
N ALA A 338 8.51 -16.84 3.87
CA ALA A 338 9.70 -16.37 3.17
C ALA A 338 9.68 -14.85 2.99
N TRP A 339 8.51 -14.24 2.72
CA TRP A 339 8.36 -12.78 2.70
C TRP A 339 8.76 -12.16 4.04
N VAL A 340 8.17 -12.62 5.15
CA VAL A 340 8.47 -12.09 6.48
C VAL A 340 9.94 -12.25 6.82
N PHE A 341 10.52 -13.42 6.52
CA PHE A 341 11.94 -13.66 6.69
C PHE A 341 12.80 -12.72 5.84
N GLY A 342 12.43 -12.52 4.58
CA GLY A 342 13.08 -11.59 3.66
C GLY A 342 13.07 -10.14 4.18
N THR A 343 11.94 -9.70 4.73
CA THR A 343 11.78 -8.34 5.28
C THR A 343 12.49 -8.15 6.62
N ILE A 344 12.30 -9.06 7.58
CA ILE A 344 12.79 -8.85 8.95
C ILE A 344 14.27 -9.23 9.08
N VAL A 345 14.70 -10.30 8.41
CA VAL A 345 16.04 -10.86 8.59
C VAL A 345 16.97 -10.40 7.47
N LEU A 346 16.66 -10.77 6.22
CA LEU A 346 17.60 -10.56 5.11
C LEU A 346 17.78 -9.09 4.76
N ASN A 347 16.69 -8.34 4.57
CA ASN A 347 16.75 -6.91 4.28
C ASN A 347 17.54 -6.17 5.36
N ARG A 348 17.21 -6.42 6.63
CA ARG A 348 17.83 -5.75 7.78
C ARG A 348 19.32 -6.07 7.91
N ARG A 349 19.72 -7.32 7.66
CA ARG A 349 21.14 -7.72 7.66
C ARG A 349 21.89 -7.16 6.47
N LEU A 350 21.27 -7.03 5.31
CA LEU A 350 21.93 -6.67 4.05
C LEU A 350 21.75 -5.18 3.66
N VAL A 351 21.02 -4.39 4.44
CA VAL A 351 20.78 -2.94 4.20
C VAL A 351 22.06 -2.13 4.08
N HIS A 352 23.13 -2.55 4.76
CA HIS A 352 24.45 -1.93 4.65
C HIS A 352 25.05 -2.01 3.23
N ARG A 353 24.57 -2.92 2.36
CA ARG A 353 25.00 -3.00 0.94
C ARG A 353 24.28 -2.01 0.02
N GLY A 354 23.28 -1.30 0.54
CA GLY A 354 22.56 -0.23 -0.15
C GLY A 354 21.31 -0.70 -0.91
N PRO A 355 20.38 0.23 -1.24
CA PRO A 355 19.08 -0.11 -1.83
C PRO A 355 19.21 -0.84 -3.17
N ARG A 356 20.13 -0.42 -4.05
CA ARG A 356 20.38 -1.07 -5.33
C ARG A 356 20.62 -2.57 -5.18
N PHE A 357 21.49 -2.97 -4.26
CA PHE A 357 21.84 -4.38 -4.03
C PHE A 357 20.62 -5.20 -3.65
N LEU A 358 19.81 -4.69 -2.72
CA LEU A 358 18.61 -5.38 -2.25
C LEU A 358 17.53 -5.47 -3.32
N LEU A 359 17.37 -4.45 -4.15
CA LEU A 359 16.37 -4.43 -5.21
C LEU A 359 16.64 -5.52 -6.26
N TRP A 360 17.85 -5.57 -6.82
CA TRP A 360 18.14 -6.55 -7.87
C TRP A 360 18.24 -7.98 -7.32
N THR A 361 18.79 -8.18 -6.12
CA THR A 361 18.86 -9.53 -5.52
C THR A 361 17.48 -10.07 -5.14
N GLY A 362 16.63 -9.22 -4.56
CA GLY A 362 15.25 -9.57 -4.27
C GLY A 362 14.47 -9.88 -5.54
N ALA A 363 14.57 -9.02 -6.56
CA ALA A 363 13.92 -9.24 -7.84
C ALA A 363 14.43 -10.49 -8.57
N LEU A 364 15.72 -10.82 -8.46
CA LEU A 364 16.26 -12.07 -9.01
C LEU A 364 15.71 -13.31 -8.30
N SER A 365 15.60 -13.28 -6.98
CA SER A 365 14.93 -14.37 -6.23
C SER A 365 13.49 -14.55 -6.69
N SER A 366 12.75 -13.45 -6.88
CA SER A 366 11.37 -13.52 -7.36
C SER A 366 11.24 -13.91 -8.84
N PHE A 367 12.19 -13.52 -9.68
CA PHE A 367 12.28 -13.98 -11.07
C PHE A 367 12.47 -15.50 -11.13
N ILE A 368 13.45 -16.04 -10.39
CA ILE A 368 13.70 -17.48 -10.34
C ILE A 368 12.49 -18.21 -9.74
N GLY A 369 11.95 -17.70 -8.64
CA GLY A 369 10.78 -18.28 -7.97
C GLY A 369 9.56 -18.36 -8.89
N SER A 370 9.24 -17.27 -9.58
CA SER A 370 8.14 -17.25 -10.56
C SER A 370 8.44 -18.17 -11.74
N ALA A 371 9.65 -18.17 -12.32
CA ALA A 371 10.01 -19.05 -13.43
C ALA A 371 9.87 -20.55 -13.07
N LEU A 372 10.18 -20.95 -11.83
CA LEU A 372 9.97 -22.33 -11.36
C LEU A 372 8.49 -22.74 -11.38
N LEU A 373 7.57 -21.79 -11.24
CA LEU A 373 6.13 -22.08 -11.30
C LEU A 373 5.66 -22.48 -12.71
N LEU A 374 6.47 -22.31 -13.76
CA LEU A 374 6.15 -22.82 -15.10
C LEU A 374 6.07 -24.35 -15.15
N GLY A 375 6.75 -25.04 -14.23
CA GLY A 375 6.69 -26.49 -14.12
C GLY A 375 5.54 -27.00 -13.24
N VAL A 376 4.73 -26.11 -12.65
CA VAL A 376 3.57 -26.50 -11.84
C VAL A 376 2.45 -26.97 -12.74
N THR A 377 1.98 -28.19 -12.51
CA THR A 377 0.89 -28.79 -13.28
C THR A 377 -0.22 -29.24 -12.34
N ASP A 378 -0.06 -30.36 -11.68
CA ASP A 378 -1.03 -30.95 -10.77
C ASP A 378 -0.54 -30.88 -9.31
N GLN A 379 -1.34 -31.42 -8.41
CA GLN A 379 -1.03 -31.45 -6.99
C GLN A 379 0.26 -32.23 -6.66
N SER A 380 0.75 -33.12 -7.53
CA SER A 380 2.03 -33.82 -7.33
C SER A 380 3.24 -32.87 -7.41
N THR A 381 3.08 -31.76 -8.13
CA THR A 381 4.09 -30.69 -8.26
C THR A 381 4.11 -29.71 -7.09
N TRP A 382 3.42 -30.01 -5.97
CA TRP A 382 3.40 -29.15 -4.80
C TRP A 382 4.79 -28.75 -4.24
N PRO A 383 5.85 -29.58 -4.28
CA PRO A 383 7.15 -29.15 -3.79
C PRO A 383 7.72 -28.01 -4.64
N LEU A 384 7.50 -28.09 -5.97
CA LEU A 384 7.91 -27.05 -6.91
C LEU A 384 7.10 -25.76 -6.68
N PHE A 385 5.80 -25.88 -6.43
CA PHE A 385 4.95 -24.76 -6.03
C PHE A 385 5.46 -24.09 -4.74
N ALA A 386 5.78 -24.87 -3.72
CA ALA A 386 6.28 -24.37 -2.43
C ALA A 386 7.63 -23.65 -2.58
N ILE A 387 8.56 -24.20 -3.37
CA ILE A 387 9.85 -23.58 -3.64
C ILE A 387 9.68 -22.31 -4.48
N GLY A 388 8.88 -22.36 -5.54
CA GLY A 388 8.65 -21.22 -6.43
C GLY A 388 7.96 -20.05 -5.73
N THR A 389 6.90 -20.33 -4.97
CA THR A 389 6.22 -19.31 -4.15
C THR A 389 7.09 -18.83 -2.99
N GLY A 390 7.86 -19.73 -2.35
CA GLY A 390 8.82 -19.36 -1.30
C GLY A 390 9.89 -18.40 -1.79
N LEU A 391 10.56 -18.69 -2.91
CA LEU A 391 11.56 -17.80 -3.52
C LEU A 391 10.95 -16.48 -3.99
N THR A 392 9.70 -16.51 -4.49
CA THR A 392 8.96 -15.31 -4.86
C THR A 392 8.68 -14.44 -3.65
N GLY A 393 8.16 -15.01 -2.57
CA GLY A 393 7.91 -14.33 -1.30
C GLY A 393 9.19 -13.77 -0.70
N LEU A 394 10.26 -14.57 -0.65
CA LEU A 394 11.58 -14.14 -0.16
C LEU A 394 12.08 -12.87 -0.87
N GLY A 395 12.05 -12.90 -2.21
CA GLY A 395 12.46 -11.78 -3.03
C GLY A 395 11.60 -10.54 -2.81
N CYS A 396 10.28 -10.71 -2.74
CA CYS A 396 9.32 -9.65 -2.42
C CYS A 396 9.60 -9.02 -1.05
N GLY A 397 9.92 -9.84 -0.05
CA GLY A 397 10.24 -9.41 1.31
C GLY A 397 11.55 -8.61 1.41
N VAL A 398 12.59 -9.00 0.66
CA VAL A 398 13.87 -8.28 0.58
C VAL A 398 13.72 -6.97 -0.17
N PHE A 399 12.96 -6.99 -1.27
CA PHE A 399 12.75 -5.86 -2.16
C PHE A 399 11.89 -4.75 -1.55
N SER A 400 10.76 -5.10 -0.90
CA SER A 400 9.70 -4.16 -0.51
C SER A 400 10.18 -2.97 0.36
N PRO A 401 10.95 -3.16 1.46
CA PRO A 401 11.44 -2.03 2.26
C PRO A 401 12.46 -1.17 1.50
N SER A 402 13.27 -1.80 0.65
CA SER A 402 14.35 -1.16 -0.12
C SER A 402 13.81 -0.24 -1.21
N LEU A 403 12.66 -0.59 -1.78
CA LEU A 403 11.99 0.23 -2.79
C LEU A 403 11.59 1.60 -2.23
N ASN A 404 11.03 1.62 -1.02
CA ASN A 404 10.68 2.87 -0.35
C ASN A 404 11.91 3.73 -0.11
N ALA A 405 13.02 3.12 0.35
CA ALA A 405 14.28 3.84 0.54
C ALA A 405 14.84 4.40 -0.78
N ALA A 406 14.83 3.61 -1.85
CA ALA A 406 15.31 4.04 -3.17
C ALA A 406 14.49 5.21 -3.75
N ALA A 407 13.16 5.15 -3.63
CA ALA A 407 12.29 6.22 -4.09
C ALA A 407 12.51 7.53 -3.32
N LEU A 408 12.71 7.44 -2.00
CA LEU A 408 13.00 8.60 -1.16
C LEU A 408 14.37 9.22 -1.45
N LEU A 409 15.37 8.42 -1.79
CA LEU A 409 16.71 8.91 -2.19
C LEU A 409 16.72 9.55 -3.59
N ALA A 410 15.80 9.16 -4.47
CA ALA A 410 15.72 9.67 -5.84
C ALA A 410 15.07 11.06 -5.96
N ILE A 411 14.43 11.54 -4.88
CA ILE A 411 13.66 12.78 -4.86
C ILE A 411 14.26 13.79 -3.87
N ASP A 412 14.08 15.07 -4.16
CA ASP A 412 14.46 16.14 -3.22
C ASP A 412 13.61 16.00 -1.93
N PRO A 413 14.22 16.13 -0.73
CA PRO A 413 13.52 16.04 0.56
C PRO A 413 12.25 16.88 0.65
N ALA A 414 12.18 18.03 -0.04
CA ALA A 414 11.00 18.89 -0.09
C ALA A 414 9.77 18.19 -0.72
N TYR A 415 9.98 17.15 -1.53
CA TYR A 415 8.94 16.38 -2.21
C TYR A 415 8.81 14.94 -1.70
N ALA A 416 9.47 14.57 -0.60
CA ALA A 416 9.46 13.19 -0.08
C ALA A 416 8.06 12.62 0.15
N GLY A 417 7.13 13.44 0.68
CA GLY A 417 5.74 13.03 0.90
C GLY A 417 4.98 12.76 -0.40
N LEU A 418 5.19 13.62 -1.42
CA LEU A 418 4.66 13.42 -2.76
C LEU A 418 5.22 12.14 -3.38
N GLY A 419 6.54 11.95 -3.35
CA GLY A 419 7.20 10.76 -3.91
C GLY A 419 6.68 9.46 -3.32
N SER A 420 6.46 9.41 -2.00
CA SER A 420 5.85 8.26 -1.32
C SER A 420 4.39 8.02 -1.76
N GLY A 421 3.59 9.08 -1.89
CA GLY A 421 2.21 8.99 -2.38
C GLY A 421 2.13 8.44 -3.81
N VAL A 422 2.99 8.93 -4.71
CA VAL A 422 3.08 8.45 -6.09
C VAL A 422 3.51 6.99 -6.16
N LEU A 423 4.52 6.60 -5.38
CA LEU A 423 4.98 5.21 -5.30
C LEU A 423 3.86 4.27 -4.83
N ASN A 424 3.14 4.65 -3.78
CA ASN A 424 2.07 3.83 -3.24
C ASN A 424 0.89 3.76 -4.21
N THR A 425 0.58 4.85 -4.90
CA THR A 425 -0.42 4.87 -5.96
C THR A 425 -0.05 3.92 -7.09
N ALA A 426 1.18 3.99 -7.61
CA ALA A 426 1.65 3.08 -8.66
C ALA A 426 1.61 1.61 -8.23
N ARG A 427 1.93 1.34 -6.96
CA ARG A 427 1.76 0.03 -6.33
C ARG A 427 0.30 -0.44 -6.36
N GLN A 428 -0.66 0.39 -5.96
CA GLN A 428 -2.08 0.02 -5.98
C GLN A 428 -2.63 -0.16 -7.40
N VAL A 429 -2.17 0.66 -8.35
CA VAL A 429 -2.49 0.50 -9.78
C VAL A 429 -1.93 -0.83 -10.31
N GLY A 430 -0.68 -1.18 -9.97
CA GLY A 430 -0.08 -2.47 -10.32
C GLY A 430 -0.86 -3.64 -9.77
N MET A 431 -1.28 -3.59 -8.50
CA MET A 431 -2.14 -4.60 -7.89
C MET A 431 -3.46 -4.76 -8.65
N ALA A 432 -4.16 -3.65 -8.96
CA ALA A 432 -5.45 -3.69 -9.66
C ALA A 432 -5.32 -4.31 -11.06
N MET A 433 -4.33 -3.85 -11.83
CA MET A 433 -4.07 -4.37 -13.18
C MET A 433 -3.58 -5.81 -13.17
N GLY A 434 -2.77 -6.21 -12.17
CA GLY A 434 -2.29 -7.58 -12.02
C GLY A 434 -3.43 -8.56 -11.75
N VAL A 435 -4.33 -8.23 -10.83
CA VAL A 435 -5.53 -9.04 -10.56
C VAL A 435 -6.45 -9.12 -11.78
N ALA A 436 -6.67 -8.00 -12.47
CA ALA A 436 -7.52 -7.94 -13.65
C ALA A 436 -6.94 -8.73 -14.84
N LEU A 437 -5.67 -8.51 -15.19
CA LEU A 437 -5.05 -9.18 -16.33
C LEU A 437 -4.77 -10.66 -16.03
N LEU A 438 -4.07 -10.99 -14.94
CA LEU A 438 -3.70 -12.38 -14.67
C LEU A 438 -4.93 -13.24 -14.32
N GLY A 439 -5.95 -12.65 -13.69
CA GLY A 439 -7.24 -13.32 -13.50
C GLY A 439 -8.03 -13.53 -14.80
N SER A 440 -7.92 -12.62 -15.78
CA SER A 440 -8.55 -12.84 -17.09
C SER A 440 -7.89 -14.00 -17.85
N LEU A 441 -6.58 -14.13 -17.71
CA LEU A 441 -5.80 -15.19 -18.37
C LEU A 441 -6.10 -16.57 -17.78
N ILE A 442 -6.26 -16.69 -16.46
CA ILE A 442 -6.58 -17.99 -15.84
C ILE A 442 -8.01 -18.45 -16.16
N GLY A 443 -8.91 -17.51 -16.49
CA GLY A 443 -10.26 -17.79 -16.97
C GLY A 443 -10.36 -18.20 -18.45
N MET A 444 -9.24 -18.31 -19.16
CA MET A 444 -9.21 -18.83 -20.53
C MET A 444 -9.61 -20.31 -20.58
N HIS A 445 -10.13 -20.77 -21.73
CA HIS A 445 -10.49 -22.19 -21.96
C HIS A 445 -9.33 -23.15 -21.63
N ASP A 446 -8.09 -22.77 -21.95
CA ASP A 446 -6.89 -23.48 -21.51
C ASP A 446 -6.30 -22.79 -20.28
N THR A 447 -6.71 -23.26 -19.10
CA THR A 447 -6.22 -22.73 -17.81
C THR A 447 -4.71 -22.91 -17.65
N MET A 448 -4.11 -23.97 -18.21
CA MET A 448 -2.67 -24.22 -18.11
C MET A 448 -1.88 -23.21 -18.93
N LEU A 449 -2.35 -22.90 -20.14
CA LEU A 449 -1.79 -21.83 -20.95
C LEU A 449 -1.92 -20.48 -20.24
N GLY A 450 -3.10 -20.20 -19.67
CA GLY A 450 -3.36 -19.01 -18.87
C GLY A 450 -2.39 -18.85 -17.69
N LEU A 451 -2.15 -19.94 -16.94
CA LEU A 451 -1.15 -19.98 -15.87
C LEU A 451 0.25 -19.66 -16.41
N ARG A 452 0.70 -20.34 -17.46
CA ARG A 452 2.05 -20.19 -18.01
C ARG A 452 2.30 -18.77 -18.53
N VAL A 453 1.37 -18.22 -19.31
CA VAL A 453 1.46 -16.84 -19.82
C VAL A 453 1.55 -15.85 -18.65
N SER A 454 0.72 -16.03 -17.63
CA SER A 454 0.73 -15.17 -16.46
C SER A 454 2.05 -15.26 -15.68
N VAL A 455 2.58 -16.46 -15.48
CA VAL A 455 3.89 -16.67 -14.85
C VAL A 455 5.01 -16.01 -15.66
N VAL A 456 4.98 -16.10 -16.99
CA VAL A 456 5.95 -15.40 -17.85
C VAL A 456 5.83 -13.89 -17.69
N LEU A 457 4.63 -13.32 -17.69
CA LEU A 457 4.43 -11.88 -17.47
C LEU A 457 4.98 -11.43 -16.11
N VAL A 458 4.72 -12.21 -15.05
CA VAL A 458 5.24 -11.95 -13.70
C VAL A 458 6.77 -12.02 -13.68
N ALA A 459 7.36 -13.03 -14.32
CA ALA A 459 8.81 -13.15 -14.43
C ALA A 459 9.41 -11.95 -15.19
N LEU A 460 8.79 -11.51 -16.29
CA LEU A 460 9.22 -10.32 -17.03
C LEU A 460 9.13 -9.05 -16.18
N CYS A 461 8.12 -8.90 -15.32
CA CYS A 461 8.05 -7.79 -14.37
C CYS A 461 9.24 -7.80 -13.40
N PHE A 462 9.58 -8.95 -12.80
CA PHE A 462 10.74 -9.06 -11.92
C PHE A 462 12.07 -8.87 -12.66
N PHE A 463 12.17 -9.33 -13.90
CA PHE A 463 13.33 -9.07 -14.76
C PHE A 463 13.49 -7.59 -15.09
N ALA A 464 12.40 -6.88 -15.41
CA ALA A 464 12.41 -5.44 -15.62
C ALA A 464 12.88 -4.70 -14.36
N ILE A 465 12.46 -5.13 -13.18
CA ILE A 465 12.93 -4.57 -11.91
C ILE A 465 14.45 -4.72 -11.76
N ILE A 466 15.03 -5.86 -12.13
CA ILE A 466 16.49 -6.05 -12.14
C ILE A 466 17.16 -5.01 -13.04
N GLY A 467 16.72 -4.91 -14.29
CA GLY A 467 17.29 -3.99 -15.28
C GLY A 467 17.21 -2.53 -14.82
N LEU A 468 16.03 -2.08 -14.39
CA LEU A 468 15.78 -0.73 -13.91
C LEU A 468 16.60 -0.40 -12.66
N SER A 469 16.70 -1.35 -11.73
CA SER A 469 17.48 -1.16 -10.49
C SER A 469 18.97 -1.05 -10.77
N VAL A 470 19.50 -1.86 -11.70
CA VAL A 470 20.92 -1.82 -12.08
C VAL A 470 21.24 -0.56 -12.89
N ALA A 471 20.35 -0.12 -13.77
CA ALA A 471 20.58 1.04 -14.63
C ALA A 471 20.44 2.38 -13.89
N TYR A 472 19.42 2.53 -13.04
CA TYR A 472 19.00 3.86 -12.58
C TYR A 472 19.08 4.08 -11.06
N VAL A 473 19.30 3.04 -10.25
CA VAL A 473 19.48 3.22 -8.80
C VAL A 473 20.97 3.41 -8.50
N PRO A 474 21.37 4.53 -7.85
CA PRO A 474 22.76 4.81 -7.52
C PRO A 474 23.39 3.70 -6.67
N ARG A 475 24.70 3.47 -6.84
CA ARG A 475 25.47 2.64 -5.91
C ARG A 475 25.68 3.40 -4.61
N LYS A 476 25.80 2.67 -3.50
CA LYS A 476 26.05 3.25 -2.17
C LYS A 476 27.36 4.05 -2.11
N GLU A 477 28.34 3.73 -2.97
CA GLU A 477 29.62 4.45 -3.04
C GLU A 477 29.53 5.80 -3.77
N THR A 478 28.42 6.07 -4.46
CA THR A 478 28.21 7.27 -5.28
C THR A 478 27.06 8.14 -4.77
N ALA A 479 26.49 7.82 -3.62
CA ALA A 479 25.37 8.50 -2.95
C ALA A 479 25.78 8.84 -1.53
#